data_AF-A0A2W5ZX72-F1
#
_entry.id   AF-A0A2W5ZX72-F1
#
_cell.length_a   1.000
_cell.length_b   1.000
_cell.length_c   1.000
_cell.angle_alpha   90.00
_cell.angle_beta   90.00
_cell.angle_gamma   90.00
#
_symmetry.space_group_name_H-M   'P 1'
#
loop_
_entity.id
_entity.type
_entity.pdbx_description
1 polymer ?
#
loop_
_entity_poly.entity_id
_entity_poly.type
_entity_poly.pdbx_seq_one_letter_code
_entity_poly.pdbx_strand_id
1 'polypeptide(L)'
;MARWPHHHERRAAAGLGLVPGVAVVPHFERFGPRWTVDGLAAGTTLLGIDERSAASWDGTRWRALGAGGVTVTTPSGRAHFQAGQECSGIPDPDPAAARASLRSSAE
;
A
#
# COMPACT_ATOMS: atom_id res chain seq x y z
N MET A 1 -26.21 19.40 6.68
CA MET A 1 -24.83 19.07 6.27
C MET A 1 -24.87 18.56 4.85
N ALA A 2 -24.20 19.23 3.90
CA ALA A 2 -24.04 18.70 2.56
C ALA A 2 -23.07 17.50 2.61
N ARG A 3 -23.47 16.39 2.01
CA ARG A 3 -22.66 15.18 1.87
C ARG A 3 -22.42 14.99 0.38
N TRP A 4 -21.16 14.93 -0.03
CA TRP A 4 -20.82 14.79 -1.44
C TRP A 4 -21.34 13.44 -1.97
N PRO A 5 -22.00 13.38 -3.13
CA PRO A 5 -22.39 12.12 -3.74
C PRO A 5 -21.18 11.18 -3.84
N HIS A 6 -21.37 9.88 -3.58
CA HIS A 6 -20.35 8.83 -3.74
C HIS A 6 -19.05 8.96 -2.92
N HIS A 7 -18.94 9.88 -1.95
CA HIS A 7 -17.76 10.02 -1.06
C HIS A 7 -17.37 8.76 -0.23
N HIS A 8 -18.22 7.74 -0.22
CA HIS A 8 -18.00 6.46 0.47
C HIS A 8 -17.55 5.35 -0.50
N GLU A 9 -17.72 5.56 -1.81
CA GLU A 9 -17.23 4.62 -2.82
C GLU A 9 -15.72 4.77 -2.93
N ARG A 10 -15.02 3.65 -2.76
CA ARG A 10 -13.56 3.58 -2.93
C ARG A 10 -13.30 2.78 -4.18
N ARG A 11 -12.80 3.44 -5.23
CA ARG A 11 -12.40 2.79 -6.48
C ARG A 11 -10.89 2.85 -6.62
N ALA A 12 -10.29 1.76 -7.07
CA ALA A 12 -8.88 1.76 -7.41
C ALA A 12 -8.63 2.71 -8.59
N ALA A 13 -7.55 3.49 -8.50
CA ALA A 13 -7.06 4.36 -9.56
C ALA A 13 -5.56 4.17 -9.72
N ALA A 14 -5.03 4.44 -10.92
CA ALA A 14 -3.60 4.40 -11.15
C ALA A 14 -2.90 5.45 -10.28
N GLY A 15 -1.90 5.03 -9.52
CA GLY A 15 -1.03 5.90 -8.75
C GLY A 15 0.29 6.19 -9.47
N LEU A 16 1.26 6.72 -8.74
CA LEU A 16 2.61 6.97 -9.26
C LEU A 16 3.34 5.71 -9.73
N GLY A 17 2.94 4.52 -9.28
CA GLY A 17 3.54 3.25 -9.71
C GLY A 17 4.96 2.99 -9.19
N LEU A 18 5.40 3.69 -8.13
CA LEU A 18 6.77 3.55 -7.60
C LEU A 18 7.07 2.16 -7.05
N VAL A 19 6.09 1.53 -6.40
CA VAL A 19 6.16 0.13 -6.00
C VAL A 19 5.06 -0.60 -6.77
N PRO A 20 5.41 -1.34 -7.84
CA PRO A 20 4.42 -1.95 -8.72
C PRO A 20 3.53 -2.95 -7.98
N GLY A 21 2.23 -2.93 -8.29
CA GLY A 21 1.29 -3.92 -7.75
C GLY A 21 1.01 -3.82 -6.24
N VAL A 22 1.33 -2.68 -5.62
CA VAL A 22 1.07 -2.43 -4.19
C VAL A 22 0.02 -1.32 -4.02
N ALA A 23 -0.93 -1.55 -3.12
CA ALA A 23 -1.83 -0.53 -2.60
C ALA A 23 -1.57 -0.29 -1.11
N VAL A 24 -1.40 0.98 -0.72
CA VAL A 24 -1.17 1.35 0.68
C VAL A 24 -2.49 1.57 1.40
N VAL A 25 -2.64 0.96 2.57
CA VAL A 25 -3.77 1.15 3.48
C VAL A 25 -3.27 1.89 4.73
N PRO A 26 -3.40 3.23 4.78
CA PRO A 26 -2.94 4.01 5.93
C PRO A 26 -3.86 3.81 7.13
N HIS A 27 -3.34 4.08 8.33
CA HIS A 27 -4.06 3.94 9.61
C HIS A 27 -4.65 2.54 9.78
N PHE A 28 -3.86 1.53 9.41
CA PHE A 28 -4.34 0.15 9.28
C PHE A 28 -4.86 -0.41 10.60
N GLU A 29 -4.33 0.01 11.75
CA GLU A 29 -4.81 -0.42 13.07
C GLU A 29 -6.26 -0.03 13.34
N ARG A 30 -6.77 1.01 12.68
CA ARG A 30 -8.18 1.46 12.81
C ARG A 30 -9.10 0.85 11.77
N PHE A 31 -8.64 0.74 10.52
CA PHE A 31 -9.46 0.23 9.43
C PHE A 31 -9.44 -1.30 9.36
N GLY A 32 -8.27 -1.88 9.64
CA GLY A 32 -8.01 -3.31 9.72
C GLY A 32 -8.48 -4.08 8.48
N PRO A 33 -8.90 -5.35 8.64
CA PRO A 33 -9.32 -6.22 7.53
C PRO A 33 -10.65 -5.83 6.89
N ARG A 34 -11.31 -4.77 7.37
CA ARG A 34 -12.56 -4.24 6.78
C ARG A 34 -12.29 -3.27 5.61
N TRP A 35 -11.03 -3.03 5.30
CA TRP A 35 -10.67 -2.22 4.14
C TRP A 35 -10.98 -2.98 2.85
N THR A 36 -11.98 -2.50 2.12
CA THR A 36 -12.34 -2.99 0.78
C THR A 36 -12.30 -1.84 -0.21
N VAL A 37 -11.87 -2.12 -1.43
CA VAL A 37 -11.82 -1.19 -2.56
C VAL A 37 -12.31 -1.92 -3.80
N ASP A 38 -13.27 -1.32 -4.49
CA ASP A 38 -13.81 -1.89 -5.72
C ASP A 38 -12.82 -1.72 -6.87
N GLY A 39 -12.71 -2.74 -7.72
CA GLY A 39 -11.84 -2.73 -8.89
C GLY A 39 -10.35 -2.90 -8.56
N LEU A 40 -10.00 -3.32 -7.34
CA LEU A 40 -8.62 -3.71 -7.03
C LEU A 40 -8.22 -4.92 -7.87
N ALA A 41 -7.11 -4.81 -8.60
CA ALA A 41 -6.62 -5.92 -9.43
C ALA A 41 -6.32 -7.16 -8.58
N ALA A 42 -6.69 -8.33 -9.08
CA ALA A 42 -6.34 -9.60 -8.45
C ALA A 42 -4.81 -9.70 -8.32
N GLY A 43 -4.33 -10.16 -7.17
CA GLY A 43 -2.89 -10.25 -6.91
C GLY A 43 -2.24 -8.98 -6.35
N THR A 44 -2.97 -7.87 -6.23
CA THR A 44 -2.44 -6.64 -5.62
C THR A 44 -2.03 -6.92 -4.17
N THR A 45 -0.81 -6.54 -3.81
CA THR A 45 -0.33 -6.61 -2.42
C THR A 45 -0.90 -5.43 -1.64
N LEU A 46 -1.54 -5.70 -0.51
CA LEU A 46 -1.99 -4.67 0.42
C LEU A 46 -0.92 -4.41 1.46
N LEU A 47 -0.47 -3.17 1.53
CA LEU A 47 0.49 -2.69 2.52
C LEU A 47 -0.26 -1.83 3.56
N GLY A 48 -0.70 -2.49 4.64
CA GLY A 48 -1.26 -1.83 5.81
C GLY A 48 -0.15 -1.16 6.62
N ILE A 49 -0.28 0.14 6.87
CA ILE A 49 0.65 0.89 7.69
C ILE A 49 -0.12 1.49 8.85
N ASP A 50 0.26 1.09 10.07
CA ASP A 50 -0.34 1.65 11.26
C ASP A 50 0.06 3.12 11.46
N GLU A 51 -0.68 3.85 12.27
CA GLU A 51 -0.28 5.21 12.63
C GLU A 51 1.13 5.32 13.19
N ARG A 52 1.77 6.46 12.87
CA ARG A 52 3.14 6.78 13.32
C ARG A 52 4.12 5.64 12.99
N SER A 53 3.91 4.99 11.86
CA SER A 53 4.71 3.86 11.36
C SER A 53 5.01 4.03 9.88
N ALA A 54 5.99 3.27 9.39
CA ALA A 54 6.41 3.30 8.00
C ALA A 54 7.01 1.96 7.56
N ALA A 55 6.87 1.65 6.27
CA ALA A 55 7.72 0.69 5.57
C ALA A 55 8.79 1.49 4.80
N SER A 56 10.06 1.30 5.13
CA SER A 56 11.18 2.02 4.53
C SER A 56 12.03 1.09 3.68
N TRP A 57 12.33 1.50 2.45
CA TRP A 57 13.30 0.85 1.58
C TRP A 57 14.68 1.48 1.78
N ASP A 58 15.71 0.67 2.01
CA ASP A 58 17.10 1.15 2.19
C ASP A 58 17.98 1.02 0.94
N GLY A 59 17.41 0.59 -0.19
CA GLY A 59 18.15 0.25 -1.41
C GLY A 59 18.28 -1.25 -1.65
N THR A 60 18.07 -2.07 -0.61
CA THR A 60 18.22 -3.53 -0.68
C THR A 60 17.06 -4.30 -0.06
N ARG A 61 16.41 -3.74 0.98
CA ARG A 61 15.31 -4.41 1.67
C ARG A 61 14.34 -3.41 2.29
N TRP A 62 13.14 -3.90 2.56
CA TRP A 62 12.12 -3.18 3.30
C TRP A 62 12.26 -3.42 4.80
N ARG A 63 12.07 -2.37 5.60
CA ARG A 63 12.07 -2.44 7.07
C ARG A 63 10.89 -1.68 7.66
N ALA A 64 10.24 -2.26 8.66
CA ALA A 64 9.22 -1.59 9.44
C ALA A 64 9.86 -0.61 10.43
N LEU A 65 9.29 0.58 10.55
CA LEU A 65 9.73 1.65 11.45
C LEU A 65 8.52 2.24 12.18
N GLY A 66 8.76 2.84 13.35
CA GLY A 66 7.77 3.63 14.09
C GLY A 66 7.16 2.91 15.30
N ALA A 67 6.04 3.44 15.79
CA ALA A 67 5.43 3.00 17.06
C ALA A 67 4.35 1.92 16.91
N GLY A 68 3.81 1.74 15.70
CA GLY A 68 2.94 0.63 15.32
C GLY A 68 3.66 -0.35 14.39
N GLY A 69 2.90 -1.09 13.58
CA GLY A 69 3.44 -2.08 12.66
C GLY A 69 3.10 -1.86 11.19
N VAL A 70 3.65 -2.76 10.38
CA VAL A 70 3.41 -2.88 8.93
C VAL A 70 2.79 -4.25 8.68
N THR A 71 1.65 -4.29 8.00
CA THR A 71 0.98 -5.53 7.60
C THR A 71 1.06 -5.69 6.10
N VAL A 72 1.64 -6.79 5.64
CA VAL A 72 1.72 -7.14 4.22
C VAL A 72 0.74 -8.27 3.95
N THR A 73 -0.22 -8.06 3.05
CA THR A 73 -1.17 -9.08 2.61
C THR A 73 -0.97 -9.33 1.12
N THR A 74 -0.57 -10.54 0.78
CA THR A 74 -0.39 -11.06 -0.57
C THR A 74 -1.44 -12.15 -0.83
N PRO A 75 -1.54 -12.67 -2.07
CA PRO A 75 -2.36 -13.86 -2.34
C PRO A 75 -1.94 -15.10 -1.54
N SER A 76 -0.67 -15.19 -1.15
CA SER A 76 -0.12 -16.33 -0.41
C SER A 76 -0.33 -16.24 1.10
N GLY A 77 -0.69 -15.06 1.63
CA GLY A 77 -0.98 -14.91 3.05
C GLY A 77 -0.78 -13.50 3.56
N ARG A 78 -0.78 -13.37 4.89
CA ARG A 78 -0.64 -12.10 5.59
C ARG A 78 0.44 -12.21 6.66
N ALA A 79 1.34 -11.24 6.69
CA ALA A 79 2.39 -11.10 7.69
C ALA A 79 2.33 -9.72 8.33
N HIS A 80 2.72 -9.63 9.60
CA HIS A 80 2.78 -8.39 10.36
C HIS A 80 4.19 -8.20 10.92
N PHE A 81 4.72 -6.99 10.77
CA PHE A 81 6.10 -6.64 11.08
C PHE A 81 6.13 -5.44 12.04
N GLN A 82 6.81 -5.61 13.16
CA GLN A 82 7.10 -4.59 14.15
C GLN A 82 8.36 -3.80 13.77
N ALA A 83 8.55 -2.66 14.40
CA ALA A 83 9.71 -1.80 14.17
C ALA A 83 11.04 -2.57 14.26
N GLY A 84 11.92 -2.32 13.29
CA GLY A 84 13.23 -2.98 13.16
C GLY A 84 13.21 -4.30 12.40
N GLN A 85 12.04 -4.92 12.21
CA GLN A 85 11.92 -6.14 11.42
C GLN A 85 11.98 -5.85 9.92
N GLU A 86 12.58 -6.79 9.19
CA GLU A 86 12.56 -6.80 7.73
C GLU A 86 11.17 -7.21 7.24
N CYS A 87 10.59 -6.44 6.32
CA CYS A 87 9.27 -6.69 5.76
C CYS A 87 9.41 -7.50 4.47
N SER A 88 9.06 -8.78 4.49
CA SER A 88 9.01 -9.61 3.29
C SER A 88 7.68 -9.47 2.55
N GLY A 89 7.68 -9.80 1.25
CA GLY A 89 6.47 -9.82 0.41
C GLY A 89 6.07 -8.47 -0.19
N ILE A 90 6.84 -7.41 0.04
CA ILE A 90 6.70 -6.12 -0.66
C ILE A 90 7.65 -6.15 -1.87
N PRO A 91 7.18 -5.91 -3.11
CA PRO A 91 8.04 -5.74 -4.27
C PRO A 91 9.06 -4.62 -4.09
N ASP A 92 10.18 -4.71 -4.79
CA ASP A 92 11.17 -3.64 -4.81
C ASP A 92 10.61 -2.41 -5.55
N PRO A 93 11.00 -1.19 -5.18
CA PRO A 93 10.67 0.00 -5.95
C PRO A 93 11.21 -0.07 -7.38
N ASP A 94 10.39 0.31 -8.36
CA ASP A 94 10.77 0.44 -9.77
C ASP A 94 10.53 1.87 -10.28
N PRO A 95 11.57 2.74 -10.24
CA PRO A 95 11.48 4.09 -10.77
C PRO A 95 11.18 4.16 -12.27
N ALA A 96 11.50 3.13 -13.05
CA ALA A 96 11.22 3.11 -14.49
C ALA A 96 9.72 2.88 -14.74
N ALA A 97 9.10 1.93 -14.03
CA ALA A 97 7.65 1.73 -14.04
C ALA A 97 6.92 3.02 -13.63
N ALA A 98 7.39 3.70 -12.58
CA ALA A 98 6.78 4.94 -12.12
C ALA A 98 6.71 6.04 -13.21
N ARG A 99 7.82 6.20 -13.95
CA ARG A 99 7.90 7.17 -15.05
C ARG A 99 6.97 6.81 -16.21
N ALA A 100 6.71 5.52 -16.45
CA ALA A 100 5.77 5.07 -17.46
C ALA A 100 4.31 5.40 -17.05
N SER A 101 3.93 5.13 -15.79
CA SER A 101 2.61 5.45 -15.25
C SER A 101 2.28 6.95 -15.29
N LEU A 102 3.27 7.80 -15.06
CA LEU A 102 3.10 9.25 -15.17
C LEU A 102 2.83 9.71 -16.61
N ARG A 103 3.44 9.07 -17.62
CA ARG A 103 3.22 9.42 -19.03
C ARG A 103 1.84 8.98 -19.53
N SER A 104 1.38 7.80 -19.11
CA SER A 104 0.05 7.30 -19.50
C SER A 104 -1.13 8.04 -18.86
N SER A 105 -0.86 8.88 -17.84
CA SER A 105 -1.89 9.67 -17.15
C SER A 105 -2.05 11.09 -17.73
N ALA A 106 -1.22 11.45 -18.71
CA ALA A 106 -1.23 12.77 -19.36
C ALA A 106 -1.98 12.77 -20.72
N GLU A 107 -2.49 11.61 -21.14
CA GLU A 107 -3.31 11.38 -22.34
C GLU A 107 -4.76 11.13 -21.94
#